data_AF-A0A1F2WQ91-F1
#
_entry.id   AF-A0A1F2WQ91-F1
#
_cell.length_a   1.000
_cell.length_b   1.000
_cell.length_c   1.000
_cell.angle_alpha   90.00
_cell.angle_beta   90.00
_cell.angle_gamma   90.00
#
_symmetry.space_group_name_H-M   'P 1'
#
loop_
_entity.id
_entity.type
_entity.pdbx_description
1 polymer ?
#
loop_
_entity_poly.entity_id
_entity_poly.type
_entity_poly.pdbx_seq_one_letter_code
_entity_poly.pdbx_strand_id
1 'polypeptide(L)'
;MGILAWVIPFAGILLAILAIIFGSIGIKRVNRNPNFLTGTGLAVAGLVLGVVGIGIAILFISIFVQVFSAAQSTAQEKTCKSQMRTILSASDIYAAYYDGRYPTSISQLVPDYIETEYRCPKDNAKYVIQWSENARPQITCPNHGSI
;
A
#
# COMPACT_ATOMS: atom_id res chain seq x y z
N MET A 1 -0.70 1.43 6.40
CA MET A 1 -0.83 2.88 6.23
C MET A 1 0.52 3.50 6.57
N GLY A 2 1.31 3.89 5.56
CA GLY A 2 2.72 4.27 5.74
C GLY A 2 2.91 5.72 6.18
N ILE A 3 4.11 6.02 6.68
CA ILE A 3 4.59 7.36 7.07
C ILE A 3 4.29 8.44 6.01
N LEU A 4 4.34 8.08 4.73
CA LEU A 4 4.00 8.95 3.60
C LEU A 4 2.59 9.55 3.70
N ALA A 5 1.60 8.81 4.20
CA ALA A 5 0.22 9.30 4.33
C ALA A 5 0.05 10.38 5.41
N TRP A 6 0.97 10.45 6.38
CA TRP A 6 0.93 11.44 7.47
C TRP A 6 1.84 12.64 7.17
N VAL A 7 3.00 12.39 6.58
CA VAL A 7 3.98 13.43 6.25
C VAL A 7 3.50 14.34 5.11
N ILE A 8 2.87 13.79 4.08
CA ILE A 8 2.41 14.58 2.92
C ILE A 8 1.36 15.65 3.31
N PRO A 9 0.28 15.35 4.06
CA PRO A 9 -0.66 16.38 4.47
C PRO A 9 -0.05 17.36 5.48
N PHE A 10 0.78 16.89 6.41
CA PHE A 10 1.37 17.76 7.43
C PHE A 10 2.43 18.72 6.85
N ALA A 11 3.30 18.23 5.97
CA ALA A 11 4.29 19.06 5.27
C ALA A 11 3.63 19.99 4.26
N GLY A 12 2.57 19.53 3.56
CA GLY A 12 1.80 20.35 2.63
C GLY A 12 1.13 21.55 3.31
N ILE A 13 0.52 21.34 4.49
CA ILE A 13 -0.10 22.42 5.27
C ILE A 13 0.96 23.40 5.80
N LEU A 14 2.08 22.90 6.33
CA LEU A 14 3.17 23.75 6.82
C LEU A 14 3.77 24.62 5.70
N LEU A 15 4.06 24.03 4.54
CA LEU A 15 4.59 24.74 3.37
C LEU A 15 3.59 25.75 2.81
N ALA A 16 2.29 25.43 2.81
CA ALA A 16 1.24 26.37 2.41
C ALA A 16 1.19 27.60 3.34
N ILE A 17 1.25 27.39 4.66
CA ILE A 17 1.26 28.48 5.63
C ILE A 17 2.51 29.35 5.46
N LEU A 18 3.70 28.74 5.31
CA LEU A 18 4.94 29.46 5.05
C LEU A 18 4.86 30.29 3.76
N ALA A 19 4.30 29.72 2.67
CA ALA A 19 4.13 30.42 1.40
C ALA A 19 3.20 31.64 1.51
N ILE A 20 2.08 31.53 2.24
CA ILE A 20 1.15 32.65 2.47
C ILE A 20 1.81 33.75 3.31
N ILE A 21 2.56 33.39 4.35
CA ILE A 21 3.27 34.35 5.21
C ILE A 21 4.35 35.10 4.44
N PHE A 22 5.23 34.37 3.75
CA PHE A 22 6.31 35.01 2.98
C PHE A 22 5.77 35.82 1.79
N GLY A 23 4.72 35.34 1.12
CA GLY A 23 4.05 36.07 0.05
C GLY A 23 3.42 37.39 0.51
N SER A 24 2.67 37.36 1.60
CA SER A 24 2.00 38.56 2.14
C SER A 24 2.98 39.61 2.68
N ILE A 25 4.06 39.20 3.36
CA ILE A 25 5.10 40.12 3.85
C ILE A 25 5.88 40.74 2.68
N GLY A 26 6.15 39.95 1.62
CA GLY A 26 6.83 40.42 0.41
C GLY A 26 6.06 41.53 -0.31
N ILE A 27 4.76 41.31 -0.54
CA ILE A 27 3.88 42.30 -1.19
C ILE A 27 3.78 43.58 -0.35
N LYS A 28 3.65 43.45 0.98
CA LYS A 28 3.54 44.61 1.89
C LYS A 28 4.83 45.43 1.95
N ARG A 29 6.00 44.80 1.81
CA ARG A 29 7.31 45.51 1.77
C ARG A 29 7.56 46.22 0.45
N VAL A 30 7.19 45.62 -0.68
CA VAL A 30 7.32 46.30 -1.99
C VAL A 30 6.42 47.52 -2.06
N ASN A 31 5.18 47.41 -1.57
CA ASN A 31 4.24 48.54 -1.61
C ASN A 31 4.65 49.70 -0.67
N ARG A 32 5.44 49.43 0.38
CA ARG A 32 5.90 50.45 1.34
C ARG A 32 7.14 51.22 0.86
N ASN A 33 7.99 50.63 0.02
CA ASN A 33 9.21 51.24 -0.50
C ASN A 33 9.38 50.96 -2.02
N PRO A 34 8.53 51.57 -2.87
CA PRO A 34 8.50 51.27 -4.32
C PRO A 34 9.79 51.61 -5.07
N ASN A 35 10.62 52.53 -4.54
CA ASN A 35 11.84 52.99 -5.20
C ASN A 35 13.08 52.09 -4.97
N PHE A 36 13.02 51.13 -4.02
CA PHE A 36 14.18 50.29 -3.64
C PHE A 36 13.96 48.79 -3.84
N LEU A 37 12.72 48.34 -4.06
CA LEU A 37 12.37 46.92 -4.14
C LEU A 37 11.68 46.58 -5.47
N THR A 38 12.49 46.36 -6.50
CA THR A 38 12.04 45.79 -7.78
C THR A 38 11.88 44.27 -7.61
N GLY A 39 10.66 43.81 -7.31
CA GLY A 39 10.42 42.38 -7.03
C GLY A 39 8.97 41.95 -6.83
N THR A 40 8.01 42.85 -7.04
CA THR A 40 6.56 42.59 -6.91
C THR A 40 6.09 41.41 -7.74
N GLY A 41 6.60 41.28 -8.97
CA GLY A 41 6.26 40.17 -9.85
C GLY A 41 6.66 38.81 -9.28
N LEU A 42 7.81 38.73 -8.58
CA LEU A 42 8.30 37.49 -7.98
C LEU A 42 7.49 37.11 -6.73
N ALA A 43 7.11 38.10 -5.92
CA ALA A 43 6.29 37.88 -4.71
C ALA A 43 4.86 37.44 -5.07
N VAL A 44 4.27 38.05 -6.10
CA VAL A 44 2.94 37.66 -6.60
C VAL A 44 3.00 36.30 -7.30
N ALA A 45 4.04 36.02 -8.09
CA ALA A 45 4.24 34.71 -8.70
C ALA A 45 4.33 33.60 -7.64
N GLY A 46 5.06 33.80 -6.55
CA GLY A 46 5.15 32.85 -5.44
C GLY A 46 3.79 32.59 -4.75
N LEU A 47 2.98 33.62 -4.55
CA LEU A 47 1.64 33.49 -3.98
C LEU A 47 0.71 32.71 -4.92
N VAL A 48 0.72 33.04 -6.22
CA VAL A 48 -0.11 32.37 -7.24
C VAL A 48 0.32 30.91 -7.42
N LEU A 49 1.62 30.63 -7.50
CA LEU A 49 2.14 29.26 -7.62
C LEU A 49 1.78 28.43 -6.38
N GLY A 50 1.76 29.03 -5.18
CA GLY A 50 1.31 28.39 -3.94
C GLY A 50 -0.17 28.02 -3.97
N VAL A 51 -1.05 28.94 -4.38
CA VAL A 51 -2.49 28.67 -4.50
C VAL A 51 -2.78 27.61 -5.58
N VAL A 52 -2.13 27.72 -6.73
CA VAL A 52 -2.23 26.72 -7.82
C VAL A 52 -1.71 25.37 -7.35
N GLY A 53 -0.60 25.33 -6.61
CA GLY A 53 -0.04 24.11 -6.04
C GLY A 53 -1.00 23.41 -5.07
N ILE A 54 -1.71 24.17 -4.22
CA ILE A 54 -2.74 23.61 -3.32
C ILE A 54 -3.92 23.05 -4.13
N GLY A 55 -4.39 23.78 -5.15
CA GLY A 55 -5.46 23.31 -6.03
C GLY A 55 -5.12 22.00 -6.74
N ILE A 56 -3.89 21.90 -7.25
CA ILE A 56 -3.36 20.68 -7.87
C ILE A 56 -3.26 19.55 -6.84
N ALA A 57 -2.73 19.81 -5.64
CA ALA A 57 -2.60 18.81 -4.59
C ALA A 57 -3.96 18.19 -4.20
N ILE A 58 -5.02 19.00 -4.08
CA ILE A 58 -6.38 18.53 -3.76
C ILE A 58 -6.91 17.59 -4.86
N LEU A 59 -6.67 17.92 -6.13
CA LEU A 59 -7.03 17.06 -7.27
C LEU A 59 -6.34 15.70 -7.21
N PHE A 60 -5.04 15.69 -6.88
CA PHE A 60 -4.27 14.45 -6.80
C PHE A 60 -4.70 13.54 -5.64
N ILE A 61 -5.14 14.07 -4.49
CA ILE A 61 -5.57 13.25 -3.34
C ILE A 61 -6.66 12.24 -3.75
N SER A 62 -7.63 12.65 -4.56
CA SER A 62 -8.72 11.77 -5.01
C SER A 62 -8.21 10.59 -5.85
N ILE A 63 -7.24 10.85 -6.72
CA ILE A 63 -6.61 9.83 -7.58
C ILE A 63 -5.76 8.88 -6.74
N PHE A 64 -4.99 9.41 -5.78
CA PHE A 64 -4.12 8.61 -4.92
C PHE A 64 -4.91 7.59 -4.09
N VAL A 65 -6.06 7.96 -3.53
CA VAL A 65 -6.89 7.04 -2.74
C VAL A 65 -7.40 5.87 -3.57
N GLN A 66 -7.90 6.14 -4.78
CA GLN A 66 -8.43 5.11 -5.67
C GLN A 66 -7.32 4.15 -6.11
N VAL A 67 -6.18 4.67 -6.56
CA VAL A 67 -5.03 3.86 -6.96
C VAL A 67 -4.52 3.00 -5.80
N PHE A 68 -4.46 3.55 -4.59
CA PHE A 68 -4.01 2.80 -3.42
C PHE A 68 -4.96 1.64 -3.06
N SER A 69 -6.27 1.85 -3.11
CA SER A 69 -7.25 0.77 -2.85
C SER A 69 -7.16 -0.38 -3.85
N ALA A 70 -7.00 -0.07 -5.15
CA ALA A 70 -6.84 -1.08 -6.20
C ALA A 70 -5.49 -1.81 -6.12
N ALA A 71 -4.42 -1.10 -5.73
CA ALA A 71 -3.12 -1.70 -5.48
C ALA A 71 -3.17 -2.67 -4.29
N GLN A 72 -3.93 -2.33 -3.23
CA GLN A 72 -4.06 -3.18 -2.06
C GLN A 72 -4.83 -4.48 -2.36
N SER A 73 -5.94 -4.43 -3.11
CA SER A 73 -6.69 -5.64 -3.47
C SER A 73 -5.84 -6.59 -4.32
N THR A 74 -5.10 -6.05 -5.28
CA THR A 74 -4.18 -6.81 -6.14
C THR A 74 -3.04 -7.42 -5.32
N ALA A 75 -2.49 -6.67 -4.36
CA ALA A 75 -1.45 -7.17 -3.47
C ALA A 75 -1.97 -8.30 -2.57
N GLN A 76 -3.16 -8.15 -1.98
CA GLN A 76 -3.81 -9.17 -1.17
C GLN A 76 -4.05 -10.46 -1.95
N GLU A 77 -4.51 -10.37 -3.19
CA GLU A 77 -4.70 -11.54 -4.06
C GLU A 77 -3.36 -12.26 -4.33
N LYS A 78 -2.32 -11.51 -4.68
CA LYS A 78 -0.97 -12.05 -4.92
C LYS A 78 -0.38 -12.72 -3.67
N THR A 79 -0.49 -12.08 -2.50
CA THR A 79 -0.05 -12.67 -1.23
C THR A 79 -0.84 -13.94 -0.92
N CYS A 80 -2.15 -13.94 -1.11
CA CYS A 80 -3.00 -15.11 -0.90
C CYS A 80 -2.57 -16.28 -1.79
N LYS A 81 -2.38 -16.04 -3.09
CA LYS A 81 -1.90 -17.06 -4.03
C LYS A 81 -0.49 -17.54 -3.67
N SER A 82 0.38 -16.65 -3.20
CA SER A 82 1.72 -17.00 -2.74
C SER A 82 1.69 -17.92 -1.52
N GLN A 83 0.88 -17.58 -0.50
CA GLN A 83 0.73 -18.40 0.71
C GLN A 83 0.22 -19.80 0.39
N MET A 84 -0.78 -19.93 -0.49
CA MET A 84 -1.26 -21.23 -0.94
C MET A 84 -0.17 -22.02 -1.66
N ARG A 85 0.65 -21.38 -2.51
CA ARG A 85 1.80 -22.04 -3.15
C ARG A 85 2.84 -22.53 -2.14
N THR A 86 3.06 -21.79 -1.06
CA THR A 86 3.95 -22.23 0.03
C THR A 86 3.41 -23.49 0.70
N ILE A 87 2.10 -23.58 0.95
CA ILE A 87 1.49 -24.80 1.49
C ILE A 87 1.65 -25.97 0.51
N LEU A 88 1.42 -25.74 -0.78
CA LEU A 88 1.63 -26.78 -1.79
C LEU A 88 3.09 -27.24 -1.83
N SER A 89 4.04 -26.31 -1.83
CA SER A 89 5.47 -26.63 -1.78
C SER A 89 5.83 -27.44 -0.53
N ALA A 90 5.25 -27.09 0.63
CA ALA A 90 5.43 -27.87 1.86
C ALA A 90 4.85 -29.29 1.74
N SER A 91 3.69 -29.44 1.09
CA SER A 91 3.11 -30.77 0.81
C SER A 91 3.95 -31.59 -0.18
N ASP A 92 4.59 -30.93 -1.16
CA ASP A 92 5.49 -31.56 -2.12
C ASP A 92 6.77 -32.06 -1.40
N ILE A 93 7.29 -31.27 -0.46
CA ILE A 93 8.44 -31.67 0.39
C ILE A 93 8.05 -32.83 1.32
N TYR A 94 6.86 -32.80 1.92
CA TYR A 94 6.36 -33.91 2.73
C TYR A 94 6.30 -35.20 1.90
N ALA A 95 5.72 -35.15 0.70
CA ALA A 95 5.63 -36.32 -0.18
C ALA A 95 7.01 -36.86 -0.57
N ALA A 96 8.03 -36.00 -0.74
CA ALA A 96 9.39 -36.44 -1.01
C ALA A 96 10.02 -37.25 0.14
N TYR A 97 9.57 -37.04 1.38
CA TYR A 97 10.05 -37.77 2.56
C TYR A 97 9.24 -39.05 2.83
N TYR A 98 7.96 -39.09 2.48
CA TYR A 98 7.03 -40.17 2.80
C TYR A 98 6.62 -41.00 1.57
N ASP A 99 7.61 -41.52 0.81
CA ASP A 99 7.39 -42.42 -0.34
C ASP A 99 6.38 -41.89 -1.39
N GLY A 100 6.33 -40.58 -1.60
CA GLY A 100 5.41 -39.92 -2.54
C GLY A 100 3.99 -39.71 -2.00
N ARG A 101 3.73 -40.00 -0.72
CA ARG A 101 2.41 -39.81 -0.10
C ARG A 101 2.23 -38.38 0.37
N TYR A 102 1.15 -37.76 -0.09
CA TYR A 102 0.79 -36.42 0.33
C TYR A 102 0.13 -36.42 1.72
N PRO A 103 0.25 -35.30 2.46
CA PRO A 103 -0.36 -35.16 3.77
C PRO A 103 -1.90 -35.18 3.68
N THR A 104 -2.54 -35.76 4.70
CA THR A 104 -4.01 -35.86 4.81
C THR A 104 -4.62 -34.80 5.72
N SER A 105 -3.78 -34.01 6.39
CA SER A 105 -4.20 -32.94 7.30
C SER A 105 -3.13 -31.85 7.44
N ILE A 106 -3.56 -30.62 7.76
CA ILE A 106 -2.64 -29.48 7.95
C ILE A 106 -1.68 -29.69 9.13
N SER A 107 -2.07 -30.48 10.12
CA SER A 107 -1.26 -30.82 11.29
C SER A 107 -0.02 -31.64 10.97
N GLN A 108 0.07 -32.26 9.79
CA GLN A 108 1.29 -32.94 9.34
C GLN A 108 2.32 -31.99 8.73
N LEU A 109 1.91 -30.76 8.41
CA LEU A 109 2.81 -29.74 7.87
C LEU A 109 3.29 -28.76 8.95
N VAL A 110 2.52 -28.56 10.01
CA VAL A 110 2.83 -27.64 11.10
C VAL A 110 3.32 -28.41 12.32
N PRO A 111 4.44 -28.04 12.96
CA PRO A 111 5.30 -26.88 12.65
C PRO A 111 6.47 -27.19 11.70
N ASP A 112 6.66 -28.45 11.31
CA ASP A 112 7.92 -28.92 10.74
C ASP A 112 8.22 -28.40 9.32
N TYR A 113 7.18 -28.17 8.51
CA TYR A 113 7.31 -27.66 7.13
C TYR A 113 6.79 -26.22 6.97
N ILE A 114 5.92 -25.79 7.88
CA ILE A 114 5.36 -24.43 7.93
C ILE A 114 5.22 -24.02 9.39
N GLU A 115 5.68 -22.81 9.74
CA GLU A 115 5.65 -22.31 11.12
C GLU A 115 4.23 -22.19 11.69
N THR A 116 3.27 -21.69 10.89
CA THR A 116 1.89 -21.45 11.34
C THR A 116 0.89 -21.65 10.20
N GLU A 117 -0.39 -21.87 10.55
CA GLU A 117 -1.48 -21.97 9.56
C GLU A 117 -1.68 -20.61 8.87
N TYR A 118 -1.37 -20.54 7.57
CA TYR A 118 -1.62 -19.34 6.76
C TYR A 118 -3.12 -19.03 6.61
N ARG A 119 -3.43 -17.74 6.53
CA ARG A 119 -4.80 -17.21 6.43
C ARG A 119 -4.90 -16.15 5.35
N CYS A 120 -6.11 -15.95 4.82
CA CYS A 120 -6.37 -14.95 3.79
C CYS A 120 -6.06 -13.52 4.31
N PRO A 121 -5.27 -12.71 3.59
CA PRO A 121 -4.93 -11.35 4.03
C PRO A 121 -6.09 -10.34 3.94
N LYS A 122 -7.23 -10.74 3.39
CA LYS A 122 -8.42 -9.88 3.24
C LYS A 122 -9.29 -9.88 4.49
N ASP A 123 -9.62 -11.07 5.00
CA ASP A 123 -10.59 -11.28 6.07
C ASP A 123 -10.14 -12.34 7.10
N ASN A 124 -8.88 -12.79 7.01
CA ASN A 124 -8.31 -13.83 7.85
C ASN A 124 -9.02 -15.20 7.71
N ALA A 125 -9.78 -15.42 6.62
CA ALA A 125 -10.43 -16.70 6.36
C ALA A 125 -9.43 -17.84 6.22
N LYS A 126 -9.83 -19.02 6.71
CA LYS A 126 -9.10 -20.28 6.51
C LYS A 126 -9.20 -20.72 5.04
N TYR A 127 -8.16 -21.36 4.54
CA TYR A 127 -8.19 -22.00 3.24
C TYR A 127 -8.93 -23.34 3.31
N VAL A 128 -9.71 -23.64 2.27
CA VAL A 128 -10.35 -24.93 2.09
C VAL A 128 -9.37 -25.81 1.33
N ILE A 129 -8.82 -26.83 2.01
CA ILE A 129 -7.83 -27.73 1.45
C ILE A 129 -8.47 -29.10 1.24
N GLN A 130 -8.46 -29.58 0.00
CA GLN A 130 -8.85 -30.95 -0.31
C GLN A 130 -7.62 -31.84 -0.21
N TRP A 131 -7.55 -32.59 0.89
CA TRP A 131 -6.46 -33.51 1.15
C TRP A 131 -6.68 -34.85 0.45
N SER A 132 -5.60 -35.43 -0.07
CA SER A 132 -5.56 -36.75 -0.68
C SER A 132 -4.17 -37.32 -0.45
N GLU A 133 -4.06 -38.60 -0.12
CA GLU A 133 -2.76 -39.26 0.09
C GLU A 133 -2.02 -39.47 -1.26
N ASN A 134 -2.77 -39.63 -2.35
CA ASN A 134 -2.23 -40.05 -3.65
C ASN A 134 -2.12 -38.91 -4.67
N ALA A 135 -2.56 -37.70 -4.31
CA ALA A 135 -2.58 -36.57 -5.21
C ALA A 135 -2.26 -35.28 -4.47
N ARG A 136 -1.65 -34.35 -5.19
CA ARG A 136 -1.31 -33.02 -4.68
C ARG A 136 -2.57 -32.30 -4.19
N PRO A 137 -2.57 -31.74 -2.97
CA PRO A 137 -3.76 -31.12 -2.40
C PRO A 137 -4.24 -29.93 -3.23
N GLN A 138 -5.55 -29.72 -3.28
CA GLN A 138 -6.16 -28.56 -3.94
C GLN A 138 -6.53 -27.53 -2.89
N ILE A 139 -6.01 -26.31 -3.01
CA ILE A 139 -6.21 -25.25 -2.03
C ILE A 139 -7.11 -24.18 -2.63
N THR A 140 -8.22 -23.89 -1.96
CA THR A 140 -9.19 -22.89 -2.38
C THR A 140 -9.35 -21.81 -1.31
N CYS A 141 -9.21 -20.55 -1.71
CA CYS A 141 -9.52 -19.40 -0.89
C CYS A 141 -10.94 -18.89 -1.19
N PRO A 142 -11.80 -18.67 -0.18
CA PRO A 142 -13.16 -18.12 -0.38
C PRO A 142 -13.18 -16.77 -1.10
N ASN A 143 -12.12 -15.96 -0.96
CA ASN A 143 -12.05 -14.61 -1.49
C ASN A 143 -11.32 -14.47 -2.82
N HIS A 144 -10.34 -15.34 -3.09
CA HIS A 144 -9.40 -15.18 -4.22
C HIS A 144 -9.34 -16.40 -5.14
N GLY A 145 -10.21 -17.40 -4.92
CA GLY A 145 -10.29 -18.63 -5.71
C GLY A 145 -9.23 -19.67 -5.33
N SER A 146 -9.08 -20.67 -6.18
CA SER A 146 -8.10 -21.75 -6.05
C SER A 146 -6.85 -21.49 -6.89
N ILE A 147 -5.81 -22.30 -6.65
CA ILE A 147 -4.57 -22.35 -7.46
C ILE A 147 -4.24 -23.76 -7.91
#